data_AF-A0A231P4U1-F1
#
_entry.id   AF-A0A231P4U1-F1
#
_cell.length_a   1.000
_cell.length_b   1.000
_cell.length_c   1.000
_cell.angle_alpha   90.00
_cell.angle_beta   90.00
_cell.angle_gamma   90.00
#
_symmetry.space_group_name_H-M   'P 1'
#
loop_
_entity.id
_entity.type
_entity.pdbx_description
1 polymer ?
#
loop_
_entity_poly.entity_id
_entity_poly.type
_entity_poly.pdbx_seq_one_letter_code
_entity_poly.pdbx_strand_id
1 'polypeptide(L)'
;MQRLTLILLLLLLAGLSGCAYGGYGIIDDQRLVDTISDDKAMATKIKTALMDESFTGGWSIAVYSFYRHVFLVGEIPADMQGKAITVAQKYKPLSITPHWFTPLASDSNNMLLAARLRKDLIGTKGLSSSRIDTEVNSGRVVLLGVVKDDAEKQLAIQAARGVPGVTSVTSYLMLPQKVGQLGTSTPEQHDGAGLAGEGMEVGSGAGGMNTTPASSPARSGSASSGGASAGGLESNDLP
;
A
#
# COMPACT_ATOMS: atom_id res chain seq x y z
N MET A 1 20.96 -38.89 17.95
CA MET A 1 20.60 -37.87 18.96
C MET A 1 20.82 -36.43 18.46
N GLN A 2 22.06 -36.02 18.14
CA GLN A 2 22.38 -34.63 17.74
C GLN A 2 21.65 -34.09 16.50
N ARG A 3 21.43 -34.94 15.47
CA ARG A 3 20.69 -34.56 14.25
C ARG A 3 19.19 -34.38 14.49
N LEU A 4 18.62 -35.09 15.46
CA LEU A 4 17.19 -34.97 15.82
C LEU A 4 16.94 -33.69 16.63
N THR A 5 17.86 -33.34 17.54
CA THR A 5 17.81 -32.07 18.29
C THR A 5 18.00 -30.84 17.41
N LEU A 6 18.81 -30.92 16.34
CA LEU A 6 18.97 -29.82 15.38
C LEU A 6 17.70 -29.59 14.54
N ILE A 7 17.01 -30.66 14.13
CA ILE A 7 15.74 -30.55 13.40
C ILE A 7 14.62 -30.04 14.32
N LEU A 8 14.57 -30.48 15.59
CA LEU A 8 13.60 -30.00 16.57
C LEU A 8 13.83 -28.52 16.93
N LEU A 9 15.09 -28.07 16.99
CA LEU A 9 15.46 -26.67 17.21
C LEU A 9 15.16 -25.79 15.98
N LEU A 10 15.32 -26.31 14.76
CA LEU A 10 14.97 -25.62 13.51
C LEU A 10 13.44 -25.47 13.35
N LEU A 11 12.67 -26.47 13.78
CA LEU A 11 11.19 -26.41 13.84
C LEU A 11 10.68 -25.44 14.90
N LEU A 12 11.42 -25.27 16.00
CA LEU A 12 11.14 -24.24 17.01
C LEU A 12 11.49 -22.81 16.53
N LEU A 13 12.53 -22.64 15.71
CA LEU A 13 12.88 -21.35 15.09
C LEU A 13 11.97 -20.99 13.91
N ALA A 14 11.46 -21.98 13.17
CA ALA A 14 10.45 -21.77 12.11
C ALA A 14 9.07 -21.35 12.68
N GLY A 15 8.82 -21.59 13.97
CA GLY A 15 7.64 -21.09 14.68
C GLY A 15 7.69 -19.60 15.02
N LEU A 16 8.88 -18.95 14.99
CA LEU A 16 9.01 -17.52 15.31
C LEU A 16 8.80 -16.59 14.10
N SER A 17 8.99 -17.08 12.87
CA SER A 17 8.76 -16.29 11.64
C SER A 17 7.33 -16.41 11.10
N GLY A 18 6.47 -17.15 11.82
CA GLY A 18 5.08 -17.42 11.46
C GLY A 18 4.18 -17.42 12.69
N CYS A 19 4.41 -16.52 13.63
CA CYS A 19 3.46 -16.35 14.71
C CYS A 19 2.22 -15.64 14.15
N ALA A 20 1.08 -16.33 14.24
CA ALA A 20 -0.21 -15.70 14.36
C ALA A 20 -0.15 -14.57 15.42
N TYR A 21 -0.11 -13.31 15.01
CA TYR A 21 -0.28 -12.16 15.90
C TYR A 21 -1.18 -11.13 15.24
N GLY A 22 -2.01 -10.48 16.05
CA GLY A 22 -3.09 -9.61 15.62
C GLY A 22 -4.48 -10.24 15.73
N GLY A 23 -4.76 -10.99 16.80
CA GLY A 23 -6.12 -11.02 17.34
C GLY A 23 -6.41 -9.61 17.87
N TYR A 24 -6.93 -8.74 17.01
CA TYR A 24 -7.44 -7.44 17.42
C TYR A 24 -8.47 -7.71 18.53
N GLY A 25 -8.31 -7.00 19.65
CA GLY A 25 -9.28 -7.03 20.73
C GLY A 25 -10.68 -6.88 20.14
N ILE A 26 -11.55 -7.80 20.54
CA ILE A 26 -12.94 -7.87 20.09
C ILE A 26 -13.56 -6.49 20.30
N ILE A 27 -13.74 -5.77 19.20
CA ILE A 27 -14.63 -4.62 19.12
C ILE A 27 -15.93 -5.23 18.60
N ASP A 28 -17.05 -5.00 19.30
CA ASP A 28 -18.38 -5.59 19.03
C ASP A 28 -18.99 -5.24 17.65
N ASP A 29 -18.21 -4.68 16.72
CA ASP A 29 -18.64 -4.27 15.39
C ASP A 29 -18.19 -5.26 14.31
N GLN A 30 -19.13 -6.06 13.81
CA GLN A 30 -18.90 -7.06 12.75
C GLN A 30 -18.26 -6.45 11.50
N ARG A 31 -18.52 -5.17 11.18
CA ARG A 31 -17.97 -4.52 9.98
C ARG A 31 -16.47 -4.23 10.06
N LEU A 32 -15.97 -3.99 11.28
CA LEU A 32 -14.54 -3.84 11.51
C LEU A 32 -13.83 -5.19 11.37
N VAL A 33 -14.48 -6.28 11.79
CA VAL A 33 -13.97 -7.65 11.63
C VAL A 33 -13.86 -8.02 10.14
N ASP A 34 -14.86 -7.68 9.33
CA ASP A 34 -14.84 -7.95 7.88
C ASP A 34 -13.69 -7.20 7.18
N THR A 35 -13.49 -5.92 7.51
CA THR A 35 -12.40 -5.11 6.95
C THR A 35 -11.03 -5.67 7.35
N ILE A 36 -10.87 -6.07 8.61
CA ILE A 36 -9.62 -6.66 9.13
C ILE A 36 -9.34 -8.00 8.44
N SER A 37 -10.36 -8.82 8.22
CA SER A 37 -10.25 -10.10 7.52
C SER A 37 -9.81 -9.88 6.06
N ASP A 38 -10.42 -8.91 5.37
CA ASP A 38 -10.08 -8.57 4.00
C ASP A 38 -8.66 -8.04 3.85
N ASP A 39 -8.24 -7.15 4.74
CA ASP A 39 -6.87 -6.62 4.77
C ASP A 39 -5.84 -7.73 5.00
N LYS A 40 -6.10 -8.62 5.95
CA LYS A 40 -5.21 -9.76 6.22
C LYS A 40 -5.16 -10.72 5.04
N ALA A 41 -6.29 -10.98 4.40
CA ALA A 41 -6.34 -11.80 3.20
C ALA A 41 -5.56 -11.14 2.04
N MET A 42 -5.67 -9.83 1.87
CA MET A 42 -4.93 -9.07 0.85
C MET A 42 -3.42 -9.14 1.11
N ALA A 43 -2.98 -8.83 2.32
CA ALA A 43 -1.57 -8.90 2.71
C ALA A 43 -1.00 -10.32 2.51
N THR A 44 -1.77 -11.35 2.89
CA THR A 44 -1.37 -12.76 2.72
C THR A 44 -1.21 -13.11 1.25
N LYS A 45 -2.19 -12.77 0.39
CA LYS A 45 -2.13 -13.05 -1.05
C LYS A 45 -0.94 -12.34 -1.72
N ILE A 46 -0.71 -11.07 -1.38
CA ILE A 46 0.45 -10.32 -1.88
C ILE A 46 1.75 -10.99 -1.42
N LYS A 47 1.85 -11.35 -0.13
CA LYS A 47 3.03 -12.03 0.41
C LYS A 47 3.30 -13.35 -0.30
N THR A 48 2.27 -14.17 -0.52
CA THR A 48 2.39 -15.43 -1.28
C THR A 48 2.86 -15.17 -2.72
N ALA A 49 2.25 -14.22 -3.43
CA ALA A 49 2.66 -13.89 -4.79
C ALA A 49 4.09 -13.35 -4.87
N LEU A 50 4.53 -12.59 -3.86
CA LEU A 50 5.94 -12.21 -3.77
C LEU A 50 6.81 -13.46 -3.59
N MET A 51 6.48 -14.37 -2.67
CA MET A 51 7.27 -15.59 -2.46
C MET A 51 7.39 -16.47 -3.72
N ASP A 52 6.32 -16.55 -4.53
CA ASP A 52 6.27 -17.35 -5.76
C ASP A 52 7.15 -16.79 -6.89
N GLU A 53 7.39 -15.48 -6.91
CA GLU A 53 8.20 -14.79 -7.92
C GLU A 53 9.71 -15.09 -7.83
N SER A 54 10.08 -16.10 -7.02
CA SER A 54 11.43 -16.65 -6.87
C SER A 54 12.46 -15.58 -6.51
N PHE A 55 12.22 -14.86 -5.40
CA PHE A 55 13.25 -13.99 -4.80
C PHE A 55 14.32 -14.87 -4.11
N THR A 56 15.18 -15.50 -4.90
CA THR A 56 16.26 -16.39 -4.44
C THR A 56 17.41 -15.66 -3.72
N GLY A 57 17.26 -14.36 -3.47
CA GLY A 57 18.29 -13.50 -2.87
C GLY A 57 18.30 -13.43 -1.34
N GLY A 58 17.39 -14.10 -0.64
CA GLY A 58 17.31 -14.06 0.84
C GLY A 58 16.78 -12.73 1.40
N TRP A 59 16.13 -11.93 0.56
CA TRP A 59 15.58 -10.63 0.92
C TRP A 59 14.21 -10.80 1.60
N SER A 60 14.01 -10.07 2.70
CA SER A 60 12.77 -10.14 3.47
C SER A 60 11.90 -8.93 3.18
N ILE A 61 10.68 -9.18 2.68
CA ILE A 61 9.62 -8.18 2.53
C ILE A 61 8.48 -8.56 3.47
N ALA A 62 8.24 -7.72 4.45
CA ALA A 62 7.01 -7.72 5.21
C ALA A 62 5.90 -7.01 4.42
N VAL A 63 4.70 -7.57 4.48
CA VAL A 63 3.52 -7.03 3.81
C VAL A 63 2.44 -6.80 4.86
N TYR A 64 1.98 -5.55 4.94
CA TYR A 64 0.87 -5.16 5.79
C TYR A 64 -0.24 -4.54 4.94
N SER A 65 -1.48 -4.65 5.39
CA SER A 65 -2.62 -3.95 4.79
C SER A 65 -3.50 -3.42 5.91
N PHE A 66 -3.91 -2.16 5.79
CA PHE A 66 -4.90 -1.54 6.68
C PHE A 66 -5.80 -0.65 5.82
N TYR A 67 -7.12 -0.86 5.89
CA TYR A 67 -8.09 -0.15 5.07
C TYR A 67 -7.77 -0.19 3.57
N ARG A 68 -7.25 -1.31 3.07
CA ARG A 68 -6.75 -1.49 1.69
C ARG A 68 -5.56 -0.61 1.30
N HIS A 69 -4.90 0.05 2.25
CA HIS A 69 -3.58 0.66 2.06
C HIS A 69 -2.52 -0.39 2.35
N VAL A 70 -1.76 -0.77 1.33
CA VAL A 70 -0.71 -1.79 1.44
C VAL A 70 0.61 -1.13 1.78
N PHE A 71 1.34 -1.71 2.73
CA PHE A 71 2.69 -1.31 3.10
C PHE A 71 3.64 -2.47 2.80
N LEU A 72 4.67 -2.19 2.01
CA LEU A 72 5.75 -3.13 1.72
C LEU A 72 6.99 -2.65 2.47
N VAL A 73 7.47 -3.41 3.43
CA VAL A 73 8.57 -2.98 4.30
C VAL A 73 9.68 -4.03 4.27
N GLY A 74 10.93 -3.62 4.05
CA GLY A 74 12.02 -4.59 4.06
C GLY A 74 13.26 -4.14 3.33
N GLU A 75 14.19 -5.07 3.14
CA GLU A 75 15.37 -4.87 2.30
C GLU A 75 15.12 -5.53 0.95
N ILE A 76 15.21 -4.76 -0.12
CA ILE A 76 15.09 -5.26 -1.49
C ILE A 76 16.00 -4.40 -2.40
N PRO A 77 16.85 -5.03 -3.23
CA PRO A 77 17.64 -4.35 -4.24
C PRO A 77 16.81 -3.50 -5.18
N ALA A 78 17.41 -2.37 -5.58
CA ALA A 78 16.72 -1.29 -6.29
C ALA A 78 16.08 -1.75 -7.61
N ASP A 79 16.73 -2.67 -8.32
CA ASP A 79 16.24 -3.27 -9.57
C ASP A 79 14.98 -4.12 -9.38
N MET A 80 14.76 -4.65 -8.17
CA MET A 80 13.63 -5.53 -7.85
C MET A 80 12.48 -4.82 -7.12
N GLN A 81 12.69 -3.60 -6.60
CA GLN A 81 11.66 -2.80 -5.94
C GLN A 81 10.42 -2.59 -6.82
N GLY A 82 10.63 -2.26 -8.11
CA GLY A 82 9.54 -2.08 -9.07
C GLY A 82 8.72 -3.35 -9.31
N LYS A 83 9.37 -4.52 -9.26
CA LYS A 83 8.70 -5.83 -9.38
C LYS A 83 7.79 -6.07 -8.17
N ALA A 84 8.27 -5.82 -6.95
CA ALA A 84 7.46 -5.99 -5.74
C ALA A 84 6.21 -5.09 -5.75
N ILE A 85 6.34 -3.84 -6.18
CA ILE A 85 5.22 -2.91 -6.33
C ILE A 85 4.23 -3.43 -7.39
N THR A 86 4.73 -3.88 -8.54
CA THR A 86 3.90 -4.45 -9.62
C THR A 86 3.10 -5.67 -9.17
N VAL A 87 3.71 -6.54 -8.36
CA VAL A 87 3.02 -7.70 -7.77
C VAL A 87 1.88 -7.25 -6.86
N ALA A 88 2.12 -6.29 -5.97
CA ALA A 88 1.10 -5.76 -5.07
C ALA A 88 -0.06 -5.07 -5.82
N GLN A 89 0.23 -4.36 -6.93
CA GLN A 89 -0.78 -3.68 -7.75
C GLN A 89 -1.84 -4.64 -8.34
N LYS A 90 -1.50 -5.91 -8.60
CA LYS A 90 -2.44 -6.93 -9.12
C LYS A 90 -3.67 -7.11 -8.21
N TYR A 91 -3.53 -6.82 -6.92
CA TYR A 91 -4.57 -6.98 -5.91
C TYR A 91 -5.43 -5.73 -5.71
N LYS A 92 -5.21 -4.67 -6.50
CA LYS A 92 -6.00 -3.43 -6.52
C LYS A 92 -6.18 -2.78 -5.13
N PRO A 93 -5.09 -2.56 -4.37
CA PRO A 93 -5.17 -1.77 -3.14
C PRO A 93 -5.50 -0.30 -3.45
N LEU A 94 -5.99 0.44 -2.46
CA LEU A 94 -6.22 1.89 -2.59
C LEU A 94 -4.92 2.68 -2.68
N SER A 95 -3.86 2.19 -2.03
CA SER A 95 -2.51 2.72 -2.19
C SER A 95 -1.46 1.65 -1.87
N ILE A 96 -0.24 1.87 -2.34
CA ILE A 96 0.93 1.06 -2.00
C ILE A 96 2.01 2.01 -1.48
N THR A 97 2.47 1.76 -0.25
CA THR A 97 3.54 2.53 0.39
C THR A 97 4.75 1.62 0.61
N PRO A 98 5.77 1.70 -0.26
CA PRO A 98 7.02 1.01 -0.03
C PRO A 98 7.88 1.72 1.03
N HIS A 99 8.54 0.94 1.88
CA HIS A 99 9.56 1.39 2.82
C HIS A 99 10.77 0.46 2.74
N TRP A 100 11.78 0.87 1.97
CA TRP A 100 12.96 0.07 1.73
C TRP A 100 14.10 0.49 2.65
N PHE A 101 14.63 -0.46 3.39
CA PHE A 101 15.85 -0.26 4.16
C PHE A 101 17.06 -0.37 3.25
N THR A 102 18.03 0.53 3.44
CA THR A 102 19.34 0.40 2.81
C THR A 102 20.15 -0.67 3.55
N PRO A 103 20.67 -1.70 2.86
CA PRO A 103 21.54 -2.69 3.48
C PRO A 103 22.73 -1.99 4.15
N LEU A 104 23.02 -2.36 5.41
CA LEU A 104 24.19 -1.85 6.13
C LEU A 104 25.24 -2.95 6.26
N ALA A 105 26.51 -2.58 6.17
CA ALA A 105 27.64 -3.50 6.28
C ALA A 105 27.87 -4.08 7.69
N SER A 106 27.10 -3.66 8.69
CA SER A 106 27.25 -4.08 10.09
C SER A 106 25.95 -4.69 10.62
N ASP A 107 26.07 -5.92 11.11
CA ASP A 107 25.04 -6.63 11.87
C ASP A 107 24.80 -5.91 13.21
N SER A 108 23.90 -4.93 13.19
CA SER A 108 23.22 -4.54 14.41
C SER A 108 22.34 -5.72 14.83
N ASN A 109 22.38 -6.11 16.11
CA ASN A 109 21.50 -7.14 16.67
C ASN A 109 20.03 -6.67 16.63
N ASN A 110 19.41 -6.69 15.45
CA ASN A 110 18.04 -6.22 15.19
C ASN A 110 17.03 -6.94 16.07
N MET A 111 17.25 -8.23 16.32
CA MET A 111 16.42 -9.03 17.21
C MET A 111 16.40 -8.49 18.64
N LEU A 112 17.56 -8.08 19.16
CA LEU A 112 17.65 -7.53 20.52
C LEU A 112 17.02 -6.14 20.60
N LEU A 113 17.24 -5.30 19.58
CA LEU A 113 16.59 -3.99 19.51
C LEU A 113 15.07 -4.13 19.38
N ALA A 114 14.59 -5.05 18.54
CA ALA A 114 13.17 -5.35 18.39
C ALA A 114 12.55 -5.87 19.69
N ALA A 115 13.23 -6.74 20.42
CA ALA A 115 12.76 -7.21 21.72
C ALA A 115 12.63 -6.08 22.76
N ARG A 116 13.62 -5.17 22.81
CA ARG A 116 13.57 -3.99 23.68
C ARG A 116 12.45 -3.04 23.28
N LEU A 117 12.35 -2.72 21.99
CA LEU A 117 11.27 -1.91 21.44
C LEU A 117 9.91 -2.51 21.82
N ARG A 118 9.72 -3.82 21.60
CA ARG A 118 8.47 -4.49 21.93
C ARG A 118 8.14 -4.39 23.41
N LYS A 119 9.13 -4.63 24.28
CA LYS A 119 8.99 -4.48 25.74
C LYS A 119 8.55 -3.06 26.12
N ASP A 120 9.22 -2.03 25.59
CA ASP A 120 8.95 -0.65 25.95
C ASP A 120 7.57 -0.20 25.46
N LEU A 121 7.13 -0.64 24.27
CA LEU A 121 5.77 -0.42 23.80
C LEU A 121 4.73 -1.11 24.70
N ILE A 122 4.98 -2.33 25.17
CA ILE A 122 4.10 -3.04 26.13
C ILE A 122 4.03 -2.31 27.47
N GLY A 123 5.16 -1.81 27.96
CA GLY A 123 5.25 -1.12 29.25
C GLY A 123 4.68 0.31 29.24
N THR A 124 4.44 0.88 28.06
CA THR A 124 3.96 2.26 27.91
C THR A 124 2.46 2.35 28.25
N LYS A 125 2.15 2.98 29.37
CA LYS A 125 0.76 3.21 29.80
C LYS A 125 0.00 4.06 28.78
N GLY A 126 -1.24 3.66 28.47
CA GLY A 126 -2.07 4.34 27.48
C GLY A 126 -1.80 3.91 26.04
N LEU A 127 -0.86 3.00 25.81
CA LEU A 127 -0.56 2.44 24.50
C LEU A 127 -1.05 1.00 24.38
N SER A 128 -1.90 0.73 23.40
CA SER A 128 -2.28 -0.64 23.06
C SER A 128 -1.29 -1.24 22.08
N SER A 129 -0.17 -1.72 22.61
CA SER A 129 0.91 -2.27 21.81
C SER A 129 0.53 -3.53 20.98
N SER A 130 -0.63 -4.14 21.20
CA SER A 130 -1.17 -5.22 20.37
C SER A 130 -1.70 -4.74 19.01
N ARG A 131 -1.97 -3.44 18.86
CA ARG A 131 -2.44 -2.81 17.62
C ARG A 131 -1.31 -2.22 16.78
N ILE A 132 -0.06 -2.41 17.23
CA ILE A 132 1.12 -1.80 16.63
C ILE A 132 2.08 -2.91 16.24
N ASP A 133 2.31 -3.02 14.94
CA ASP A 133 3.36 -3.82 14.35
C ASP A 133 4.63 -2.98 14.23
N THR A 134 5.78 -3.64 14.33
CA THR A 134 7.09 -2.98 14.27
C THR A 134 8.04 -3.73 13.37
N GLU A 135 8.65 -3.01 12.42
CA GLU A 135 9.79 -3.50 11.65
C GLU A 135 11.05 -2.76 12.09
N VAL A 136 12.13 -3.50 12.34
CA VAL A 136 13.37 -2.97 12.91
C VAL A 136 14.55 -3.34 12.04
N ASN A 137 15.29 -2.34 11.61
CA ASN A 137 16.46 -2.51 10.77
C ASN A 137 17.56 -1.53 11.18
N SER A 138 18.56 -2.02 11.90
CA SER A 138 19.79 -1.31 12.26
C SER A 138 19.53 0.06 12.87
N GLY A 139 18.68 0.09 13.90
CA GLY A 139 18.28 1.31 14.60
C GLY A 139 17.10 2.05 13.97
N ARG A 140 16.75 1.74 12.72
CA ARG A 140 15.59 2.34 12.05
C ARG A 140 14.35 1.51 12.35
N VAL A 141 13.31 2.18 12.85
CA VAL A 141 12.06 1.55 13.24
C VAL A 141 10.94 2.04 12.34
N VAL A 142 10.10 1.12 11.91
CA VAL A 142 8.83 1.43 11.25
C VAL A 142 7.69 0.96 12.14
N LEU A 143 6.77 1.86 12.46
CA LEU A 143 5.54 1.56 13.21
C LEU A 143 4.36 1.46 12.24
N LEU A 144 3.63 0.36 12.28
CA LEU A 144 2.44 0.11 11.46
C LEU A 144 1.26 -0.32 12.33
N GLY A 145 0.04 -0.19 11.82
CA GLY A 145 -1.19 -0.56 12.53
C GLY A 145 -2.21 0.58 12.64
N VAL A 146 -3.29 0.29 13.37
CA VAL A 146 -4.40 1.23 13.61
C VAL A 146 -4.47 1.56 15.10
N VAL A 147 -4.18 2.81 15.44
CA VAL A 147 -4.28 3.31 16.82
C VAL A 147 -5.62 4.01 17.03
N LYS A 148 -6.00 4.25 18.28
CA LYS A 148 -7.28 4.83 18.67
C LYS A 148 -7.43 6.28 18.21
N ASP A 149 -6.39 7.08 18.44
CA ASP A 149 -6.39 8.53 18.23
C ASP A 149 -4.96 9.06 18.03
N ASP A 150 -4.84 10.35 17.70
CA ASP A 150 -3.55 11.00 17.49
C ASP A 150 -2.68 11.03 18.76
N ALA A 151 -3.29 11.05 19.96
CA ALA A 151 -2.53 11.01 21.20
C ALA A 151 -1.82 9.66 21.36
N GLU A 152 -2.52 8.55 21.12
CA GLU A 152 -1.92 7.21 21.10
C GLU A 152 -0.85 7.09 20.01
N LYS A 153 -1.09 7.66 18.82
CA LYS A 153 -0.09 7.71 17.73
C LYS A 153 1.21 8.41 18.18
N GLN A 154 1.10 9.60 18.75
CA GLN A 154 2.27 10.35 19.20
C GLN A 154 2.97 9.66 20.36
N LEU A 155 2.22 9.02 21.26
CA LEU A 155 2.77 8.22 22.35
C LEU A 155 3.58 7.03 21.83
N ALA A 156 3.08 6.31 20.81
CA ALA A 156 3.80 5.22 20.17
C ALA A 156 5.14 5.67 19.58
N ILE A 157 5.14 6.79 18.86
CA ILE A 157 6.33 7.37 18.23
C ILE A 157 7.35 7.78 19.31
N GLN A 158 6.90 8.45 20.37
CA GLN A 158 7.76 8.87 21.47
C GLN A 158 8.36 7.68 22.22
N ALA A 159 7.54 6.67 22.54
CA ALA A 159 8.00 5.45 23.18
C ALA A 159 9.07 4.76 22.34
N ALA A 160 8.86 4.60 21.02
CA ALA A 160 9.83 4.00 20.12
C ALA A 160 11.14 4.80 20.03
N ARG A 161 11.07 6.14 19.96
CA ARG A 161 12.25 7.02 19.94
C ARG A 161 13.07 6.95 21.23
N GLY A 162 12.42 6.68 22.37
CA GLY A 162 13.09 6.58 23.67
C GLY A 162 13.91 5.30 23.85
N VAL A 163 13.77 4.31 22.97
CA VAL A 163 14.44 3.01 23.10
C VAL A 163 15.93 3.15 22.75
N PRO A 164 16.86 2.76 23.65
CA PRO A 164 18.29 2.80 23.36
C PRO A 164 18.67 1.98 22.13
N GLY A 165 19.33 2.65 21.17
CA GLY A 165 19.75 2.07 19.89
C GLY A 165 18.81 2.39 18.72
N VAL A 166 17.65 3.01 18.97
CA VAL A 166 16.82 3.57 17.90
C VAL A 166 17.45 4.87 17.39
N THR A 167 17.66 4.94 16.09
CA THR A 167 18.27 6.08 15.38
C THR A 167 17.24 6.86 14.58
N SER A 168 16.19 6.19 14.09
CA SER A 168 15.06 6.84 13.44
C SER A 168 13.77 6.06 13.64
N VAL A 169 12.64 6.78 13.59
CA VAL A 169 11.30 6.20 13.64
C VAL A 169 10.46 6.78 12.52
N THR A 170 9.99 5.92 11.64
CA THR A 170 8.98 6.23 10.62
C THR A 170 7.65 5.64 11.06
N SER A 171 6.58 6.44 11.04
CA SER A 171 5.26 6.00 11.46
C SER A 171 4.29 5.97 10.29
N TYR A 172 3.76 4.79 10.01
CA TYR A 172 2.61 4.56 9.14
C TYR A 172 1.33 4.22 9.93
N LEU A 173 1.31 4.55 11.24
CA LEU A 173 0.12 4.38 12.08
C LEU A 173 -1.07 5.17 11.54
N MET A 174 -2.18 4.46 11.36
CA MET A 174 -3.45 5.00 10.87
C MET A 174 -4.41 5.23 12.03
N LEU A 175 -5.38 6.11 11.81
CA LEU A 175 -6.49 6.34 12.72
C LEU A 175 -7.71 5.52 12.27
N PRO A 176 -8.66 5.23 13.18
CA PRO A 176 -9.84 4.47 12.83
C PRO A 176 -10.67 5.25 11.81
N GLN A 177 -11.06 4.58 10.73
CA GLN A 177 -11.96 5.20 9.74
C GLN A 177 -13.38 5.20 10.29
N LYS A 178 -14.07 6.34 10.22
CA LYS A 178 -15.51 6.39 10.50
C LYS A 178 -16.26 5.67 9.37
N VAL A 179 -17.17 4.78 9.74
CA VAL A 179 -18.04 4.07 8.79
C VAL A 179 -18.81 5.10 7.96
N GLY A 180 -18.52 5.15 6.66
CA GLY A 180 -19.04 6.16 5.71
C GLY A 180 -17.96 6.71 4.77
N GLN A 181 -16.69 6.70 5.17
CA GLN A 181 -15.60 7.26 4.36
C GLN A 181 -14.97 6.28 3.37
N LEU A 182 -15.33 4.99 3.46
CA LEU A 182 -14.76 3.90 2.66
C LEU A 182 -15.62 3.48 1.45
N GLY A 183 -16.76 4.15 1.15
CA GLY A 183 -17.51 3.82 -0.06
C GLY A 183 -18.92 4.39 -0.26
N THR A 184 -19.10 5.71 -0.31
CA THR A 184 -20.31 6.31 -0.92
C THR A 184 -19.93 7.18 -2.11
N SER A 185 -19.58 6.53 -3.22
CA SER A 185 -19.82 7.07 -4.56
C SER A 185 -20.96 6.26 -5.17
N THR A 186 -22.14 6.37 -4.58
CA THR A 186 -23.40 6.02 -5.25
C THR A 186 -23.91 7.31 -5.88
N PRO A 187 -24.10 7.39 -7.20
CA PRO A 187 -24.79 8.53 -7.78
C PRO A 187 -26.20 8.58 -7.18
N GLU A 188 -26.53 9.70 -6.55
CA GLU A 188 -27.91 10.04 -6.25
C GLU A 188 -28.66 10.15 -7.57
N GLN A 189 -29.39 9.09 -7.94
CA GLN A 189 -30.54 9.21 -8.83
C GLN A 189 -31.77 9.35 -7.96
N HIS A 190 -32.16 10.61 -7.85
CA HIS A 190 -33.43 11.06 -7.36
C HIS A 190 -34.56 10.64 -8.31
N ASP A 191 -35.77 10.60 -7.77
CA ASP A 191 -37.09 10.48 -8.43
C ASP A 191 -37.61 9.03 -8.48
N GLY A 192 -38.68 8.63 -7.78
CA GLY A 192 -39.83 9.38 -7.27
C GLY A 192 -41.09 8.68 -7.80
N ALA A 193 -41.74 7.86 -6.97
CA ALA A 193 -43.00 7.20 -7.34
C ALA A 193 -44.20 8.13 -7.11
N GLY A 194 -45.05 8.29 -8.12
CA GLY A 194 -46.34 8.97 -8.04
C GLY A 194 -47.21 8.71 -9.29
N LEU A 195 -48.43 8.21 -9.07
CA LEU A 195 -49.39 7.70 -10.04
C LEU A 195 -50.46 8.74 -10.47
N ALA A 196 -51.10 8.47 -11.61
CA ALA A 196 -52.37 9.01 -12.17
C ALA A 196 -52.33 10.46 -12.73
N GLY A 197 -53.03 10.84 -13.81
CA GLY A 197 -53.97 10.21 -14.73
C GLY A 197 -54.55 11.29 -15.68
N GLU A 198 -54.97 10.86 -16.88
CA GLU A 198 -55.88 11.50 -17.86
C GLU A 198 -55.55 12.82 -18.60
N GLY A 199 -55.60 12.75 -19.95
CA GLY A 199 -56.33 13.72 -20.78
C GLY A 199 -55.65 14.30 -22.05
N MET A 200 -56.18 13.90 -23.22
CA MET A 200 -56.40 14.73 -24.44
C MET A 200 -55.36 14.83 -25.58
N GLU A 201 -55.40 13.82 -26.47
CA GLU A 201 -55.74 13.83 -27.92
C GLU A 201 -55.32 14.94 -28.95
N VAL A 202 -54.92 14.41 -30.14
CA VAL A 202 -55.03 14.86 -31.56
C VAL A 202 -53.85 15.56 -32.27
N GLY A 203 -53.39 14.97 -33.39
CA GLY A 203 -52.74 15.70 -34.50
C GLY A 203 -51.98 14.86 -35.54
N SER A 204 -52.68 14.40 -36.58
CA SER A 204 -52.21 13.62 -37.75
C SER A 204 -51.36 14.41 -38.76
N GLY A 205 -50.47 13.76 -39.53
CA GLY A 205 -49.89 14.33 -40.76
C GLY A 205 -48.68 13.59 -41.34
N ALA A 206 -48.82 13.10 -42.57
CA ALA A 206 -47.94 12.15 -43.25
C ALA A 206 -46.85 12.76 -44.15
N GLY A 207 -45.83 11.96 -44.48
CA GLY A 207 -45.28 11.85 -45.84
C GLY A 207 -43.96 12.57 -46.15
N GLY A 208 -43.10 11.89 -46.93
CA GLY A 208 -42.20 12.58 -47.88
C GLY A 208 -40.74 12.17 -47.87
N MET A 209 -40.37 11.35 -48.85
CA MET A 209 -39.01 10.93 -49.21
C MET A 209 -38.26 12.03 -50.00
N ASN A 210 -36.93 12.07 -49.84
CA ASN A 210 -35.92 12.15 -50.91
C ASN A 210 -35.09 13.45 -51.15
N THR A 211 -33.80 13.19 -51.48
CA THR A 211 -32.80 13.97 -52.25
C THR A 211 -31.72 14.81 -51.52
N THR A 212 -30.47 14.30 -51.57
CA THR A 212 -29.15 14.99 -51.65
C THR A 212 -28.94 15.55 -53.09
N PRO A 213 -27.82 16.23 -53.50
CA PRO A 213 -26.63 16.74 -52.78
C PRO A 213 -26.09 18.13 -53.26
N ALA A 214 -24.84 18.43 -52.86
CA ALA A 214 -23.87 19.44 -53.34
C ALA A 214 -23.86 20.78 -52.57
N SER A 215 -22.73 21.39 -52.17
CA SER A 215 -21.46 21.50 -52.88
C SER A 215 -20.30 21.86 -51.93
N SER A 216 -19.13 21.25 -52.15
CA SER A 216 -17.78 21.74 -51.83
C SER A 216 -17.39 22.88 -52.83
N PRO A 217 -16.31 23.69 -52.69
CA PRO A 217 -14.96 23.20 -52.36
C PRO A 217 -13.97 24.13 -51.61
N ALA A 218 -12.96 23.44 -51.05
CA ALA A 218 -11.52 23.72 -50.95
C ALA A 218 -10.94 25.14 -51.12
N ARG A 219 -9.99 25.47 -50.22
CA ARG A 219 -8.73 26.10 -50.63
C ARG A 219 -7.54 25.60 -49.80
N SER A 220 -6.47 25.31 -50.53
CA SER A 220 -5.18 24.74 -50.18
C SER A 220 -4.10 25.79 -49.88
N GLY A 221 -3.01 25.32 -49.25
CA GLY A 221 -1.66 25.91 -49.25
C GLY A 221 -0.83 25.24 -48.14
N SER A 222 0.04 24.24 -48.37
CA SER A 222 1.44 24.29 -48.87
C SER A 222 2.33 25.30 -48.14
N ALA A 223 3.59 25.11 -47.76
CA ALA A 223 4.55 24.01 -47.67
C ALA A 223 5.83 24.62 -47.05
N SER A 224 6.67 23.81 -46.38
CA SER A 224 8.15 23.89 -46.31
C SER A 224 8.59 23.06 -45.08
N SER A 225 9.41 22.01 -45.12
CA SER A 225 10.68 21.66 -45.80
C SER A 225 11.92 22.32 -45.21
N GLY A 226 12.74 21.50 -44.54
CA GLY A 226 14.20 21.52 -44.70
C GLY A 226 15.03 21.93 -43.48
N GLY A 227 16.04 21.12 -43.16
CA GLY A 227 17.29 21.62 -42.58
C GLY A 227 17.94 20.78 -41.48
N ALA A 228 18.75 19.79 -41.86
CA ALA A 228 19.76 19.15 -41.01
C ALA A 228 21.14 19.80 -41.24
N SER A 229 22.00 19.87 -40.21
CA SER A 229 23.49 19.84 -40.24
C SER A 229 23.98 20.24 -38.83
N ALA A 230 24.64 19.40 -38.02
CA ALA A 230 26.03 18.92 -38.09
C ALA A 230 27.11 20.02 -37.97
N GLY A 231 28.01 19.85 -37.00
CA GLY A 231 29.39 20.39 -37.01
C GLY A 231 29.82 21.16 -35.75
N GLY A 232 30.94 20.75 -35.13
CA GLY A 232 31.78 21.66 -34.33
C GLY A 232 32.46 21.08 -33.09
N LEU A 233 33.48 20.24 -33.28
CA LEU A 233 34.60 20.07 -32.33
C LEU A 233 35.48 21.32 -32.41
N GLU A 234 35.97 21.86 -31.27
CA GLU A 234 37.32 22.42 -31.18
C GLU A 234 37.75 22.58 -29.70
N SER A 235 39.02 22.30 -29.47
CA SER A 235 39.81 22.27 -28.23
C SER A 235 40.23 23.67 -27.72
N ASN A 236 40.60 23.78 -26.44
CA ASN A 236 41.94 24.27 -26.04
C ASN A 236 42.18 24.31 -24.52
N ASP A 237 43.28 23.64 -24.15
CA ASP A 237 44.41 24.02 -23.30
C ASP A 237 44.33 24.46 -21.83
N LEU A 238 45.35 23.92 -21.14
CA LEU A 238 45.88 24.07 -19.78
C LEU A 238 46.34 25.50 -19.45
N PRO A 239 46.70 25.78 -18.17
CA PRO A 239 48.04 25.45 -17.66
C PRO A 239 48.08 24.39 -16.53
#